data_AF-A0A7R9MUR0-F1
#
_entry.id   AF-A0A7R9MUR0-F1
#
_cell.length_a   1.000
_cell.length_b   1.000
_cell.length_c   1.000
_cell.angle_alpha   90.00
_cell.angle_beta   90.00
_cell.angle_gamma   90.00
#
_symmetry.space_group_name_H-M   'P 1'
#
loop_
_entity.id
_entity.type
_entity.pdbx_description
1 polymer ?
#
loop_
_entity_poly.entity_id
_entity_poly.type
_entity_poly.pdbx_seq_one_letter_code
_entity_poly.pdbx_strand_id
1 'polypeptide(L)'
;AYLESFYKFCKDQIGGITADVMCEILAFEADRRAFIITINSFGTELSKEDRAKLYPNCGKLYPDGLAALARADDYEQVRSVAEYYGEYKVLFEGQGQSGGAAGGEDKTLEDKFFEHEVS
;
A
#
# COMPACT_ATOMS: atom_id res chain seq x y z
N ALA A 1 8.16 7.59 11.42
CA ALA A 1 6.86 8.27 11.56
C ALA A 1 5.97 7.57 12.60
N TYR A 2 4.81 8.12 12.99
CA TYR A 2 3.99 7.55 14.10
C TYR A 2 3.68 6.05 13.92
N LEU A 3 3.40 5.62 12.69
CA LEU A 3 3.04 4.24 12.37
C LEU A 3 4.18 3.27 12.70
N GLU A 4 5.41 3.64 12.35
CA GLU A 4 6.61 2.85 12.69
C GLU A 4 6.89 2.84 14.19
N SER A 5 6.66 3.97 14.88
CA SER A 5 6.80 4.04 16.34
C SER A 5 5.79 3.14 17.03
N PHE A 6 4.54 3.12 16.55
CA PHE A 6 3.50 2.28 17.12
C PHE A 6 3.72 0.79 16.80
N TYR A 7 4.17 0.47 15.59
CA TYR A 7 4.59 -0.88 15.23
C TYR A 7 5.69 -1.39 16.17
N LYS A 8 6.74 -0.60 16.40
CA LYS A 8 7.82 -0.93 17.35
C LYS A 8 7.31 -1.08 18.78
N PHE A 9 6.38 -0.23 19.21
CA PHE A 9 5.76 -0.35 20.53
C PHE A 9 5.01 -1.68 20.68
N CYS A 10 4.16 -2.05 19.72
CA CYS A 10 3.46 -3.33 19.72
C CYS A 10 4.44 -4.50 19.73
N LYS A 11 5.42 -4.48 18.82
CA LYS A 11 6.40 -5.56 18.66
C LYS A 11 7.33 -5.74 19.86
N ASP A 12 7.91 -4.66 20.35
CA ASP A 12 9.02 -4.70 21.30
C ASP A 12 8.58 -4.51 22.75
N GLN A 13 7.48 -3.79 23.01
CA GLN A 13 7.03 -3.46 24.37
C GLN A 13 5.81 -4.27 24.83
N ILE A 14 4.87 -4.59 23.93
CA ILE A 14 3.69 -5.40 24.29
C ILE A 14 3.98 -6.89 24.11
N GLY A 15 4.42 -7.30 22.93
CA GLY A 15 4.68 -8.72 22.61
C GLY A 15 3.41 -9.59 22.61
N GLY A 16 3.64 -10.91 22.46
CA GLY A 16 2.59 -11.92 22.48
C GLY A 16 1.53 -11.75 21.39
N ILE A 17 0.34 -12.28 21.64
CA ILE A 17 -0.79 -12.30 20.69
C ILE A 17 -1.15 -10.88 20.21
N THR A 18 -1.07 -9.90 21.11
CA THR A 18 -1.33 -8.50 20.76
C THR A 18 -0.34 -7.99 19.72
N ALA A 19 0.95 -8.30 19.89
CA ALA A 19 1.95 -7.93 18.89
C ALA A 19 1.73 -8.65 17.57
N ASP A 20 1.42 -9.95 17.60
CA ASP A 20 1.19 -10.75 16.39
C ASP A 20 0.07 -10.16 15.54
N VAL A 21 -1.10 -9.89 16.15
CA VAL A 21 -2.25 -9.32 15.46
C VAL A 21 -2.01 -7.86 15.05
N MET A 22 -1.53 -7.02 15.96
CA MET A 22 -1.37 -5.59 15.68
C MET A 22 -0.27 -5.32 14.65
N CYS A 23 0.82 -6.07 14.65
CA CYS A 23 1.89 -5.87 13.67
C CYS A 23 1.40 -6.22 12.26
N GLU A 24 0.56 -7.24 12.09
CA GLU A 24 -0.04 -7.56 10.80
C GLU A 24 -0.95 -6.42 10.30
N ILE A 25 -1.83 -5.91 11.16
CA ILE A 25 -2.73 -4.78 10.83
C ILE A 25 -1.92 -3.53 10.47
N LEU A 26 -0.91 -3.19 11.27
CA LEU A 26 -0.09 -1.99 11.04
C LEU A 26 0.81 -2.12 9.81
N ALA A 27 1.27 -3.34 9.50
CA ALA A 27 2.02 -3.62 8.27
C ALA A 27 1.13 -3.40 7.05
N PHE A 28 -0.10 -3.93 7.06
CA PHE A 28 -1.06 -3.70 5.99
C PHE A 28 -1.38 -2.20 5.80
N GLU A 29 -1.61 -1.45 6.88
CA GLU A 29 -1.85 -0.01 6.81
C GLU A 29 -0.64 0.76 6.24
N ALA A 30 0.58 0.32 6.56
CA ALA A 30 1.79 0.89 6.00
C ALA A 30 1.86 0.69 4.48
N ASP A 31 1.56 -0.52 4.02
CA ASP A 31 1.61 -0.88 2.60
C ASP A 31 0.48 -0.20 1.81
N ARG A 32 -0.75 -0.16 2.36
CA ARG A 32 -1.87 0.61 1.81
C ARG A 32 -1.48 2.06 1.60
N ARG A 33 -0.91 2.70 2.64
CA ARG A 33 -0.47 4.09 2.57
C ARG A 33 0.60 4.30 1.49
N ALA A 34 1.53 3.37 1.32
CA ALA A 34 2.55 3.46 0.26
C ALA A 34 1.92 3.39 -1.15
N PHE A 35 0.98 2.48 -1.39
CA PHE A 35 0.25 2.41 -2.66
C PHE A 35 -0.53 3.68 -2.96
N ILE A 36 -1.31 4.18 -2.00
CA ILE A 36 -2.15 5.38 -2.17
C ILE A 36 -1.29 6.63 -2.42
N ILE A 37 -0.20 6.80 -1.66
CA ILE A 37 0.76 7.90 -1.90
C ILE A 37 1.32 7.82 -3.33
N THR A 38 1.69 6.62 -3.79
CA THR A 38 2.26 6.44 -5.12
C THR A 38 1.28 6.86 -6.21
N ILE A 39 0.06 6.34 -6.16
CA ILE A 39 -0.98 6.61 -7.16
C ILE A 39 -1.38 8.08 -7.16
N ASN A 40 -1.62 8.66 -5.98
CA ASN A 40 -2.08 10.04 -5.86
C ASN A 40 -0.96 11.07 -6.13
N SER A 41 0.31 10.64 -6.15
CA SER A 41 1.43 11.51 -6.55
C SER A 41 1.52 11.73 -8.06
N PHE A 42 0.90 10.87 -8.88
CA PHE A 42 0.95 11.02 -10.32
C PHE A 42 0.27 12.32 -10.77
N GLY A 43 0.95 13.08 -11.63
CA GLY A 43 0.46 14.38 -12.09
C GLY A 43 0.60 15.53 -11.08
N THR A 44 1.25 15.31 -9.94
CA THR A 44 1.60 16.35 -8.96
C THR A 44 3.05 16.82 -9.11
N GLU A 45 3.44 17.89 -8.41
CA GLU A 45 4.83 18.38 -8.37
C GLU A 45 5.74 17.59 -7.41
N LEU A 46 5.24 16.50 -6.80
CA LEU A 46 6.00 15.71 -5.84
C LEU A 46 7.08 14.87 -6.54
N SER A 47 8.34 15.11 -6.19
CA SER A 47 9.47 14.34 -6.74
C SER A 47 9.45 12.88 -6.26
N LYS A 48 10.06 11.97 -7.03
CA LYS A 48 10.19 10.55 -6.64
C LYS A 48 10.93 10.38 -5.31
N GLU A 49 11.93 11.21 -5.05
CA GLU A 49 12.70 11.18 -3.80
C GLU A 49 11.87 11.66 -2.61
N ASP A 50 11.10 12.74 -2.75
CA ASP A 50 10.24 13.24 -1.68
C ASP A 50 9.08 12.30 -1.41
N ARG A 51 8.51 11.70 -2.46
CA ARG A 51 7.52 10.63 -2.35
C ARG A 51 8.04 9.45 -1.51
N ALA A 52 9.26 8.99 -1.77
CA ALA A 52 9.86 7.87 -1.04
C ALA A 52 10.01 8.16 0.48
N LYS A 53 10.24 9.43 0.86
CA LYS A 53 10.34 9.85 2.27
C LYS A 53 9.00 9.77 3.01
N LEU A 54 7.87 9.66 2.31
CA LEU A 54 6.54 9.57 2.90
C LEU A 54 6.10 8.13 3.21
N TYR A 55 6.83 7.13 2.71
CA TYR A 55 6.49 5.73 2.94
C TYR A 55 6.84 5.30 4.37
N PRO A 56 5.93 4.59 5.07
CA PRO A 56 6.28 3.91 6.31
C PRO A 56 7.08 2.64 6.05
N ASN A 57 8.10 2.36 6.86
CA ASN A 57 9.04 1.24 6.67
C ASN A 57 8.71 0.02 7.56
N CYS A 58 7.44 -0.22 7.88
CA CYS A 58 7.00 -1.29 8.77
C CYS A 58 6.00 -2.27 8.13
N GLY A 59 5.85 -2.24 6.80
CA GLY A 59 5.03 -3.16 6.02
C GLY A 59 5.84 -4.21 5.25
N LYS A 60 5.15 -5.08 4.52
CA LYS A 60 5.71 -6.15 3.68
C LYS A 60 6.37 -5.63 2.41
N LEU A 61 6.01 -4.43 1.96
CA LEU A 61 6.68 -3.80 0.83
C LEU A 61 8.11 -3.33 1.17
N TYR A 62 8.45 -3.16 2.44
CA TYR A 62 9.80 -2.77 2.82
C TYR A 62 10.78 -3.96 2.77
N PRO A 63 11.98 -3.82 2.17
CA PRO A 63 12.50 -2.62 1.50
C PRO A 63 12.20 -2.55 0.00
N ASP A 64 12.10 -3.70 -0.69
CA ASP A 64 12.21 -3.77 -2.15
C ASP A 64 10.96 -3.25 -2.89
N GLY A 65 9.76 -3.55 -2.38
CA GLY A 65 8.50 -3.06 -2.92
C GLY A 65 8.39 -1.55 -2.83
N LEU A 66 8.82 -0.94 -1.70
CA LEU A 66 8.86 0.52 -1.55
C LEU A 66 9.85 1.16 -2.53
N ALA A 67 11.02 0.55 -2.72
CA ALA A 67 11.99 1.03 -3.70
C ALA A 67 11.44 0.96 -5.12
N ALA A 68 10.67 -0.09 -5.45
CA ALA A 68 9.99 -0.22 -6.73
C ALA A 68 8.88 0.83 -6.92
N LEU A 69 8.01 1.02 -5.91
CA LEU A 69 6.98 2.07 -5.90
C LEU A 69 7.58 3.47 -6.04
N ALA A 70 8.71 3.74 -5.37
CA ALA A 70 9.41 5.02 -5.49
C ALA A 70 9.85 5.32 -6.93
N ARG A 71 10.10 4.30 -7.76
CA ARG A 71 10.48 4.46 -9.17
C ARG A 71 9.30 4.50 -10.13
N ALA A 72 8.11 4.06 -9.71
CA ALA A 72 6.94 3.96 -10.56
C ALA A 72 6.51 5.31 -11.16
N ASP A 73 6.18 5.31 -12.45
CA ASP A 73 5.74 6.47 -13.22
C ASP A 73 4.27 6.40 -13.64
N ASP A 74 3.70 5.20 -13.58
CA ASP A 74 2.32 4.94 -14.00
C ASP A 74 1.66 3.87 -13.14
N TYR A 75 0.36 3.71 -13.32
CA TYR A 75 -0.45 2.76 -12.58
C TYR A 75 -0.09 1.29 -12.88
N GLU A 76 0.29 0.95 -14.12
CA GLU A 76 0.65 -0.43 -14.49
C GLU A 76 1.93 -0.89 -13.78
N GLN A 77 2.88 0.00 -13.59
CA GLN A 77 4.08 -0.27 -12.79
C GLN A 77 3.73 -0.49 -11.32
N VAL A 78 2.77 0.27 -10.76
CA VAL A 78 2.27 0.06 -9.39
C VAL A 78 1.60 -1.31 -9.26
N ARG A 79 0.75 -1.69 -10.22
CA ARG A 79 0.16 -3.04 -10.29
C ARG A 79 1.25 -4.11 -10.33
N SER A 80 2.25 -3.93 -11.19
CA SER A 80 3.34 -4.90 -11.35
C SER A 80 4.06 -5.14 -10.01
N VAL A 81 4.23 -4.11 -9.18
CA VAL A 81 4.78 -4.28 -7.82
C VAL A 81 3.83 -5.08 -6.94
N ALA A 82 2.53 -4.77 -6.96
CA ALA A 82 1.53 -5.48 -6.16
C ALA A 82 1.43 -6.98 -6.51
N GLU A 83 1.63 -7.36 -7.77
CA GLU A 83 1.55 -8.76 -8.23
C GLU A 83 2.59 -9.69 -7.59
N TYR A 84 3.71 -9.15 -7.10
CA TYR A 84 4.71 -9.94 -6.35
C TYR A 84 4.23 -10.35 -4.96
N TYR A 85 3.17 -9.73 -4.46
CA TYR A 85 2.63 -9.95 -3.12
C TYR A 85 1.22 -10.52 -3.24
N GLY A 86 1.05 -11.81 -2.90
CA GLY A 86 -0.21 -12.53 -3.12
C GLY A 86 -1.45 -11.83 -2.53
N GLU A 87 -1.29 -11.17 -1.38
CA GLU A 87 -2.38 -10.43 -0.71
C GLU A 87 -2.76 -9.13 -1.45
N TYR A 88 -1.83 -8.48 -2.14
CA TYR A 88 -2.10 -7.24 -2.88
C TYR A 88 -2.51 -7.52 -4.31
N LYS A 89 -2.00 -8.60 -4.92
CA LYS A 89 -2.35 -9.00 -6.28
C LYS A 89 -3.86 -8.99 -6.51
N VAL A 90 -4.62 -9.64 -5.64
CA VAL A 90 -6.09 -9.74 -5.73
C VAL A 90 -6.80 -8.38 -5.66
N LEU A 91 -6.21 -7.38 -4.99
CA LEU A 91 -6.77 -6.03 -4.91
C LEU A 91 -6.60 -5.28 -6.23
N PHE A 92 -5.52 -5.55 -6.96
CA PHE A 92 -5.20 -4.92 -8.25
C PHE A 92 -5.77 -5.69 -9.46
N GLU A 93 -6.28 -6.91 -9.26
CA GLU A 93 -7.00 -7.70 -10.27
C GLU A 93 -8.31 -7.01 -10.71
N GLY A 94 -8.62 -7.07 -12.00
CA GLY A 94 -9.86 -6.53 -12.58
C GLY A 94 -9.90 -5.02 -12.78
N GLN A 95 -8.96 -4.24 -12.25
CA GLN A 95 -8.76 -2.87 -12.71
C GLN A 95 -8.04 -2.93 -14.08
N GLY A 96 -8.30 -2.04 -15.04
CA GLY A 96 -7.51 -2.00 -16.29
C GLY A 96 -8.10 -2.65 -17.54
N GLN A 97 -9.42 -2.89 -17.63
CA GLN A 97 -10.07 -3.05 -18.94
C GLN A 97 -10.85 -1.81 -19.43
N SER A 98 -11.09 -0.83 -18.56
CA SER A 98 -11.81 0.40 -18.92
C SER A 98 -10.92 1.62 -18.72
N GLY A 99 -10.17 1.98 -19.76
CA GLY A 99 -9.79 3.36 -19.95
C GLY A 99 -11.06 4.20 -20.12
N GLY A 100 -11.54 4.81 -19.04
CA GLY A 100 -12.71 5.69 -19.04
C GLY A 100 -14.04 4.94 -18.95
N ALA A 101 -14.77 5.23 -17.87
CA ALA A 101 -16.23 5.11 -17.68
C ALA A 101 -17.00 4.13 -18.59
N ALA A 102 -17.37 2.95 -18.07
CA ALA A 102 -18.61 2.26 -18.42
C ALA A 102 -18.93 1.05 -17.51
N GLY A 103 -19.99 1.16 -16.70
CA GLY A 103 -21.03 0.11 -16.70
C GLY A 103 -21.06 -0.98 -15.63
N GLY A 104 -20.24 -0.92 -14.59
CA GLY A 104 -20.43 -1.63 -13.31
C GLY A 104 -20.00 -0.68 -12.19
N GLU A 105 -20.33 -0.94 -10.92
CA GLU A 105 -19.69 -0.20 -9.82
C GLU A 105 -18.18 -0.49 -9.85
N ASP A 106 -17.42 0.27 -10.66
CA ASP A 106 -15.97 0.19 -10.77
C ASP A 106 -15.40 0.68 -9.43
N LYS A 107 -15.30 -0.24 -8.47
CA LYS A 107 -14.69 0.02 -7.17
C LYS A 107 -13.28 0.55 -7.37
N THR A 108 -13.01 1.70 -6.78
CA THR A 108 -11.67 2.29 -6.75
C THR A 108 -10.73 1.37 -5.98
N LEU A 109 -9.42 1.54 -6.17
CA LEU A 109 -8.44 0.77 -5.39
C LEU A 109 -8.58 1.07 -3.89
N GLU A 110 -8.93 2.31 -3.53
CA GLU A 110 -9.24 2.70 -2.15
C GLU A 110 -10.44 1.91 -1.60
N ASP A 111 -11.51 1.74 -2.38
CA ASP A 111 -12.67 0.93 -1.99
C ASP A 111 -12.29 -0.53 -1.72
N LYS A 112 -11.42 -1.11 -2.58
CA LYS A 112 -10.96 -2.49 -2.41
C LYS A 112 -10.07 -2.66 -1.17
N PHE A 113 -9.20 -1.70 -0.88
CA PHE A 113 -8.41 -1.72 0.35
C PHE A 113 -9.31 -1.60 1.59
N PHE A 114 -10.34 -0.77 1.54
CA PHE A 114 -11.32 -0.64 2.62
C PHE A 114 -12.11 -1.92 2.85
N GLU A 115 -12.58 -2.57 1.78
CA GLU A 115 -13.30 -3.85 1.87
C GLU A 115 -12.42 -4.97 2.44
N HIS A 116 -11.14 -5.00 2.10
CA HIS A 116 -10.19 -5.95 2.68
C HIS A 116 -9.95 -5.71 4.17
N GLU A 117 -9.97 -4.46 4.63
CA GLU A 117 -9.81 -4.12 6.04
C GLU A 117 -11.03 -4.51 6.90
N VAL A 118 -12.24 -4.44 6.32
CA VAL A 118 -13.52 -4.69 7.03
C VAL A 118 -13.97 -6.17 6.95
N SER A 119 -13.30 -6.99 6.12
CA SER A 119 -13.57 -8.42 5.88
C SER A 119 -12.95 -9.32 6.94
#